data_AF-A0A1G8ZJL2-F1
#
_entry.id   AF-A0A1G8ZJL2-F1
#
_cell.length_a   1.000
_cell.length_b   1.000
_cell.length_c   1.000
_cell.angle_alpha   90.00
_cell.angle_beta   90.00
_cell.angle_gamma   90.00
#
_symmetry.space_group_name_H-M   'P 1'
#
loop_
_entity.id
_entity.type
_entity.pdbx_description
1 polymer ?
#
loop_
_entity_poly.entity_id
_entity_poly.type
_entity_poly.pdbx_seq_one_letter_code
_entity_poly.pdbx_strand_id
1 'polypeptide(L)'
;MSTSKITGTNVLAFIKSTGEVSPVFANKAREIFADHGISDPTEDEWYDADDYLDALFAFVDEVGEMSVQQAGREMVRVNEPIMETDSIDDGMETFAAQHKGTHKNWDYESDGRVEYEQISPTAYRISTTGGYRHPEALLRGASQEVVIQTSDASHVDIEETEPQPDEVHAFELHW
;
A
#
# COMPACT_ATOMS: atom_id res chain seq x y z
N MET A 1 19.50 6.98 -7.48
CA MET A 1 18.41 6.82 -8.44
C MET A 1 18.19 5.34 -8.57
N SER A 2 17.03 4.88 -8.12
CA SER A 2 16.67 3.47 -8.26
C SER A 2 16.54 3.12 -9.74
N THR A 3 16.79 1.87 -10.11
CA THR A 3 16.41 1.34 -11.45
C THR A 3 15.09 0.58 -11.40
N SER A 4 14.43 0.59 -10.23
CA SER A 4 13.15 -0.05 -9.99
C SER A 4 12.04 0.68 -10.73
N LYS A 5 11.06 -0.09 -11.16
CA LYS A 5 9.89 0.41 -11.87
C LYS A 5 8.63 -0.12 -11.26
N ILE A 6 7.57 0.68 -11.28
CA ILE A 6 6.24 0.25 -10.83
C ILE A 6 5.37 -0.12 -12.05
N THR A 7 4.59 -1.19 -11.92
CA THR A 7 3.62 -1.58 -12.95
C THR A 7 2.49 -0.55 -13.05
N GLY A 8 2.05 -0.26 -14.28
CA GLY A 8 0.90 0.61 -14.52
C GLY A 8 -0.40 0.08 -13.94
N THR A 9 -0.54 -1.25 -13.76
CA THR A 9 -1.65 -1.84 -13.02
C THR A 9 -1.74 -1.27 -11.59
N ASN A 10 -0.61 -1.07 -10.92
CA ASN A 10 -0.56 -0.55 -9.55
C ASN A 10 -0.89 0.96 -9.51
N VAL A 11 -0.39 1.72 -10.49
CA VAL A 11 -0.74 3.13 -10.67
C VAL A 11 -2.24 3.30 -10.87
N LEU A 12 -2.82 2.52 -11.79
CA LEU A 12 -4.25 2.55 -12.09
C LEU A 12 -5.10 2.08 -10.91
N ALA A 13 -4.65 1.05 -10.18
CA ALA A 13 -5.30 0.59 -8.97
C ALA A 13 -5.38 1.71 -7.92
N PHE A 14 -4.29 2.42 -7.66
CA PHE A 14 -4.30 3.57 -6.75
C PHE A 14 -5.27 4.66 -7.21
N ILE A 15 -5.19 5.10 -8.47
CA ILE A 15 -6.11 6.14 -9.02
C ILE A 15 -7.57 5.71 -8.90
N LYS A 16 -7.88 4.44 -9.22
CA LYS A 16 -9.24 3.90 -9.11
C LYS A 16 -9.70 3.91 -7.66
N SER A 17 -8.87 3.43 -6.72
CA SER A 17 -9.18 3.40 -5.29
C SER A 17 -9.44 4.79 -4.72
N THR A 18 -8.69 5.82 -5.13
CA THR A 18 -9.01 7.20 -4.73
C THR A 18 -10.37 7.68 -5.26
N GLY A 19 -10.82 7.15 -6.40
CA GLY A 19 -12.13 7.46 -6.98
C GLY A 19 -13.30 6.88 -6.19
N GLU A 20 -13.12 5.71 -5.58
CA GLU A 20 -14.09 5.11 -4.65
C GLU A 20 -14.22 5.95 -3.37
N VAL A 21 -13.15 6.64 -2.96
CA VAL A 21 -13.21 7.64 -1.88
C VAL A 21 -13.93 8.90 -2.35
N SER A 22 -13.53 9.45 -3.50
CA SER A 22 -14.14 10.63 -4.10
C SER A 22 -13.72 10.77 -5.58
N PRO A 23 -14.66 11.03 -6.51
CA PRO A 23 -14.31 11.35 -7.90
C PRO A 23 -13.37 12.54 -8.05
N VAL A 24 -13.42 13.50 -7.11
CA VAL A 24 -12.49 14.66 -7.09
C VAL A 24 -11.06 14.20 -6.80
N PHE A 25 -10.88 13.22 -5.92
CA PHE A 25 -9.57 12.67 -5.58
C PHE A 25 -8.99 11.86 -6.73
N ALA A 26 -9.79 11.10 -7.48
CA ALA A 26 -9.30 10.44 -8.69
C ALA A 26 -8.80 11.44 -9.75
N ASN A 27 -9.48 12.57 -9.92
CA ASN A 27 -9.00 13.62 -10.84
C ASN A 27 -7.70 14.25 -10.32
N LYS A 28 -7.63 14.54 -9.02
CA LYS A 28 -6.41 15.06 -8.38
C LYS A 28 -5.24 14.09 -8.50
N ALA A 29 -5.46 12.79 -8.29
CA ALA A 29 -4.44 11.76 -8.47
C ALA A 29 -3.92 11.75 -9.92
N ARG A 30 -4.80 11.80 -10.93
CA ARG A 30 -4.37 11.87 -12.34
C ARG A 30 -3.53 13.11 -12.64
N GLU A 31 -3.94 14.28 -12.14
CA GLU A 31 -3.19 15.53 -12.31
C GLU A 31 -1.79 15.41 -11.70
N ILE A 32 -1.69 14.98 -10.44
CA ILE A 32 -0.42 14.84 -9.73
C ILE A 32 0.49 13.82 -10.42
N PHE A 33 -0.05 12.66 -10.80
CA PHE A 33 0.76 11.65 -11.50
C PHE A 33 1.27 12.16 -12.86
N ALA A 34 0.45 12.90 -13.60
CA ALA A 34 0.88 13.52 -14.85
C ALA A 34 2.00 14.56 -14.65
N ASP A 35 1.95 15.36 -13.59
CA ASP A 35 2.99 16.34 -13.22
C ASP A 35 4.33 15.67 -12.88
N HIS A 36 4.30 14.41 -12.43
CA HIS A 36 5.46 13.55 -12.19
C HIS A 36 5.81 12.64 -13.37
N GLY A 37 5.29 12.93 -14.58
CA GLY A 37 5.66 12.20 -15.80
C GLY A 37 4.88 10.90 -16.05
N ILE A 38 3.88 10.58 -15.22
CA ILE A 38 3.00 9.42 -15.36
C ILE A 38 1.65 9.88 -15.96
N SER A 39 1.70 10.34 -17.21
CA SER A 39 0.50 10.77 -17.95
C SER A 39 -0.22 9.59 -18.58
N ASP A 40 -1.54 9.51 -18.43
CA ASP A 40 -2.42 8.50 -19.03
C ASP A 40 -1.94 7.04 -18.87
N PRO A 41 -1.77 6.56 -17.62
CA PRO A 41 -1.14 5.27 -17.38
C PRO A 41 -1.94 4.09 -17.94
N THR A 42 -1.26 3.10 -18.52
CA THR A 42 -1.84 1.83 -18.99
C THR A 42 -1.32 0.63 -18.19
N GLU A 43 -2.07 -0.47 -18.16
CA GLU A 43 -1.73 -1.66 -17.35
C GLU A 43 -0.43 -2.36 -17.79
N ASP A 44 -0.06 -2.28 -19.07
CA ASP A 44 1.08 -2.98 -19.66
C ASP A 44 2.41 -2.21 -19.58
N GLU A 45 2.37 -0.95 -19.16
CA GLU A 45 3.52 -0.08 -19.04
C GLU A 45 4.18 -0.13 -17.66
N TRP A 46 5.45 0.33 -17.61
CA TRP A 46 6.26 0.37 -16.40
C TRP A 46 6.84 1.76 -16.21
N TYR A 47 6.53 2.36 -15.06
CA TYR A 47 6.88 3.73 -14.71
C TYR A 47 8.06 3.75 -13.76
N ASP A 48 8.78 4.87 -13.69
CA ASP A 48 9.86 5.03 -12.72
C ASP A 48 9.30 4.97 -11.29
N ALA A 49 9.92 4.16 -10.43
CA ALA A 49 9.43 4.00 -9.06
C ALA A 49 9.65 5.26 -8.21
N ASP A 50 10.71 6.03 -8.47
CA ASP A 50 10.98 7.27 -7.74
C ASP A 50 9.93 8.33 -8.12
N ASP A 51 9.61 8.48 -9.42
CA ASP A 51 8.54 9.39 -9.88
C ASP A 51 7.16 9.01 -9.31
N TYR A 52 6.86 7.70 -9.23
CA TYR A 52 5.64 7.19 -8.61
C TYR A 52 5.53 7.53 -7.11
N LEU A 53 6.61 7.32 -6.37
CA LEU A 53 6.66 7.60 -4.93
C LEU A 53 6.51 9.10 -4.66
N ASP A 54 7.20 9.94 -5.43
CA ASP A 54 7.08 11.39 -5.32
C ASP A 54 5.63 11.85 -5.58
N ALA A 55 4.96 11.25 -6.58
CA ALA A 55 3.55 11.52 -6.85
C ALA A 55 2.63 11.08 -5.70
N LEU A 56 2.91 9.93 -5.07
CA LEU A 56 2.15 9.48 -3.89
C LEU A 56 2.28 10.46 -2.72
N PHE A 57 3.49 10.93 -2.41
CA PHE A 57 3.68 11.90 -1.33
C PHE A 57 3.06 13.26 -1.64
N ALA A 58 3.15 13.75 -2.87
CA ALA A 58 2.44 14.95 -3.29
C ALA A 58 0.91 14.80 -3.13
N PHE A 59 0.37 13.63 -3.42
CA PHE A 59 -1.04 13.33 -3.17
C PHE A 59 -1.39 13.31 -1.68
N VAL A 60 -0.51 12.77 -0.82
CA VAL A 60 -0.69 12.82 0.65
C VAL A 60 -0.73 14.27 1.13
N ASP A 61 0.18 15.12 0.65
CA ASP A 61 0.26 16.53 1.05
C ASP A 61 -1.00 17.32 0.65
N GLU A 62 -1.54 17.05 -0.54
CA GLU A 62 -2.71 17.76 -1.09
C GLU A 62 -4.05 17.25 -0.54
N VAL A 63 -4.18 15.94 -0.32
CA VAL A 63 -5.47 15.28 -0.01
C VAL A 63 -5.56 14.81 1.44
N GLY A 64 -4.43 14.63 2.11
CA GLY A 64 -4.31 14.22 3.50
C GLY A 64 -4.24 12.70 3.71
N GLU A 65 -3.58 12.31 4.79
CA GLU A 65 -3.29 10.92 5.15
C GLU A 65 -4.55 10.04 5.28
N MET A 66 -5.63 10.56 5.89
CA MET A 66 -6.87 9.77 6.06
C MET A 66 -7.45 9.31 4.71
N SER A 67 -7.39 10.16 3.69
CA SER A 67 -7.88 9.82 2.35
C SER A 67 -6.99 8.76 1.68
N VAL A 68 -5.68 8.85 1.89
CA VAL A 68 -4.68 7.88 1.39
C VAL A 68 -4.85 6.53 2.08
N GLN A 69 -5.10 6.54 3.39
CA GLN A 69 -5.41 5.34 4.14
C GLN A 69 -6.69 4.68 3.61
N GLN A 70 -7.75 5.45 3.36
CA GLN A 70 -8.95 4.88 2.76
C GLN A 70 -8.68 4.33 1.34
N ALA A 71 -7.86 4.99 0.52
CA ALA A 71 -7.47 4.47 -0.78
C ALA A 71 -6.72 3.12 -0.64
N GLY A 72 -5.84 2.97 0.35
CA GLY A 72 -5.17 1.70 0.66
C GLY A 72 -6.16 0.57 0.98
N ARG A 73 -7.21 0.87 1.75
CA ARG A 73 -8.29 -0.09 2.01
C ARG A 73 -9.00 -0.49 0.72
N GLU A 74 -9.38 0.47 -0.11
CA GLU A 74 -10.08 0.17 -1.37
C GLU A 74 -9.20 -0.63 -2.36
N MET A 75 -7.88 -0.45 -2.34
CA MET A 75 -6.96 -1.28 -3.14
C MET A 75 -7.04 -2.77 -2.76
N VAL A 76 -7.21 -3.08 -1.48
CA VAL A 76 -7.30 -4.46 -0.98
C VAL A 76 -8.73 -5.01 -1.09
N ARG A 77 -9.75 -4.19 -0.88
CA ARG A 77 -11.16 -4.63 -0.90
C ARG A 77 -11.58 -5.34 -2.19
N VAL A 78 -10.97 -4.99 -3.32
CA VAL A 78 -11.28 -5.59 -4.63
C VAL A 78 -10.21 -6.58 -5.10
N ASN A 79 -9.28 -6.96 -4.22
CA ASN A 79 -8.17 -7.84 -4.54
C ASN A 79 -8.58 -9.30 -4.37
N GLU A 80 -9.00 -9.93 -5.48
CA GLU A 80 -9.48 -11.32 -5.51
C GLU A 80 -8.52 -12.31 -4.81
N PRO A 81 -7.20 -12.31 -5.09
CA PRO A 81 -6.28 -13.21 -4.40
C PRO A 81 -6.31 -13.12 -2.88
N ILE A 82 -6.50 -11.93 -2.29
CA ILE A 82 -6.59 -11.76 -0.83
C ILE A 82 -7.95 -12.27 -0.32
N MET A 83 -9.03 -11.95 -1.02
CA MET A 83 -10.40 -12.39 -0.66
C MET A 83 -10.58 -13.92 -0.72
N GLU A 84 -9.77 -14.61 -1.52
CA GLU A 84 -9.80 -16.07 -1.66
C GLU A 84 -8.96 -16.81 -0.60
N THR A 85 -8.27 -16.09 0.28
CA THR A 85 -7.48 -16.71 1.36
C THR A 85 -8.34 -17.11 2.56
N ASP A 86 -7.95 -18.20 3.23
CA ASP A 86 -8.70 -18.75 4.37
C ASP A 86 -8.20 -18.24 5.74
N SER A 87 -7.14 -17.43 5.77
CA SER A 87 -6.52 -16.96 7.01
C SER A 87 -5.82 -15.61 6.86
N ILE A 88 -5.66 -14.89 7.98
CA ILE A 88 -4.91 -13.61 8.03
C ILE A 88 -3.47 -13.79 7.60
N ASP A 89 -2.82 -14.88 8.00
CA ASP A 89 -1.43 -15.18 7.61
C ASP A 89 -1.30 -15.31 6.10
N ASP A 90 -2.20 -16.08 5.45
CA ASP A 90 -2.21 -16.26 3.99
C ASP A 90 -2.53 -14.94 3.25
N GLY A 91 -3.44 -14.14 3.81
CA GLY A 91 -3.78 -12.81 3.30
C GLY A 91 -2.60 -11.84 3.34
N MET A 92 -1.89 -11.80 4.47
CA MET A 92 -0.71 -10.96 4.65
C MET A 92 0.48 -11.44 3.81
N GLU A 93 0.65 -12.77 3.66
CA GLU A 93 1.65 -13.33 2.74
C GLU A 93 1.37 -12.90 1.30
N THR A 94 0.12 -13.03 0.88
CA THR A 94 -0.35 -12.62 -0.45
C THR A 94 -0.12 -11.13 -0.68
N PHE A 95 -0.49 -10.29 0.29
CA PHE A 95 -0.28 -8.84 0.24
C PHE A 95 1.20 -8.48 0.12
N ALA A 96 2.08 -9.06 0.95
CA ALA A 96 3.51 -8.80 0.91
C ALA A 96 4.14 -9.29 -0.42
N ALA A 97 3.70 -10.43 -0.94
CA ALA A 97 4.14 -10.96 -2.23
C ALA A 97 3.69 -10.07 -3.39
N GLN A 98 2.47 -9.55 -3.35
CA GLN A 98 1.94 -8.63 -4.36
C GLN A 98 2.68 -7.30 -4.36
N HIS A 99 3.01 -6.73 -3.20
CA HIS A 99 3.83 -5.51 -3.12
C HIS A 99 5.17 -5.67 -3.85
N LYS A 100 5.83 -6.83 -3.70
CA LYS A 100 7.04 -7.12 -4.49
C LYS A 100 6.71 -7.29 -5.98
N GLY A 101 5.60 -7.94 -6.30
CA GLY A 101 5.14 -8.20 -7.66
C GLY A 101 4.77 -6.95 -8.47
N THR A 102 4.48 -5.82 -7.81
CA THR A 102 4.24 -4.53 -8.51
C THR A 102 5.52 -3.90 -9.03
N HIS A 103 6.69 -4.38 -8.62
CA HIS A 103 7.99 -3.82 -8.98
C HIS A 103 8.73 -4.66 -10.03
N LYS A 104 9.37 -3.98 -10.98
CA LYS A 104 10.33 -4.56 -11.93
C LYS A 104 11.73 -4.08 -11.58
N ASN A 105 12.70 -5.00 -11.62
CA ASN A 105 14.05 -4.79 -11.09
C ASN A 105 14.03 -4.46 -9.58
N TRP A 106 13.14 -5.13 -8.84
CA TRP A 106 12.99 -4.94 -7.40
C TRP A 106 14.33 -5.11 -6.68
N ASP A 107 14.64 -4.18 -5.79
CA ASP A 107 15.81 -4.20 -4.93
C ASP A 107 15.43 -3.89 -3.48
N TYR A 108 15.93 -4.70 -2.55
CA TYR A 108 15.57 -4.57 -1.14
C TYR A 108 16.00 -3.23 -0.54
N GLU A 109 17.16 -2.70 -0.95
CA GLU A 109 17.70 -1.45 -0.41
C GLU A 109 16.97 -0.22 -0.95
N SER A 110 16.22 -0.32 -2.06
CA SER A 110 15.46 0.80 -2.63
C SER A 110 13.94 0.70 -2.49
N ASP A 111 13.41 -0.51 -2.39
CA ASP A 111 11.97 -0.77 -2.45
C ASP A 111 11.44 -1.37 -1.14
N GLY A 112 12.35 -1.96 -0.35
CA GLY A 112 12.03 -2.56 0.94
C GLY A 112 11.04 -3.71 0.89
N ARG A 113 10.56 -4.11 2.07
CA ARG A 113 9.59 -5.18 2.23
C ARG A 113 8.59 -4.83 3.34
N VAL A 114 7.37 -5.35 3.21
CA VAL A 114 6.38 -5.41 4.29
C VAL A 114 6.57 -6.73 5.05
N GLU A 115 6.69 -6.63 6.37
CA GLU A 115 6.75 -7.73 7.31
C GLU A 115 5.55 -7.70 8.23
N TYR A 116 5.17 -8.88 8.72
CA TYR A 116 4.05 -9.05 9.62
C TYR A 116 4.36 -10.16 10.63
N GLU A 117 3.91 -9.96 11.86
CA GLU A 117 4.09 -10.91 12.95
C GLU A 117 2.81 -10.99 13.77
N GLN A 118 2.29 -12.19 13.99
CA GLN A 118 1.21 -12.39 14.95
C GLN A 118 1.74 -12.24 16.38
N ILE A 119 1.34 -11.16 17.05
CA ILE A 119 1.73 -10.88 18.44
C ILE A 119 0.70 -11.42 19.45
N SER A 120 -0.55 -11.63 19.01
CA SER A 120 -1.59 -12.29 19.79
C SER A 120 -2.67 -12.92 18.88
N PRO A 121 -3.60 -13.73 19.41
CA PRO A 121 -4.71 -14.26 18.61
C PRO A 121 -5.56 -13.20 17.89
N THR A 122 -5.56 -11.96 18.38
CA THR A 122 -6.33 -10.84 17.81
C THR A 122 -5.48 -9.61 17.55
N ALA A 123 -4.17 -9.79 17.40
CA ALA A 123 -3.27 -8.68 17.08
C ALA A 123 -2.08 -9.09 16.23
N TYR A 124 -1.75 -8.25 15.25
CA TYR A 124 -0.57 -8.38 14.40
C TYR A 124 0.26 -7.11 14.47
N ARG A 125 1.58 -7.27 14.51
CA ARG A 125 2.52 -6.19 14.21
C ARG A 125 2.75 -6.18 12.70
N ILE A 126 2.67 -5.00 12.10
CA ILE A 126 3.09 -4.74 10.72
C ILE A 126 4.32 -3.85 10.80
N SER A 127 5.35 -4.18 10.03
CA SER A 127 6.51 -3.33 9.89
C SER A 127 7.03 -3.32 8.46
N THR A 128 7.90 -2.37 8.16
CA THR A 128 8.61 -2.34 6.89
C THR A 128 10.10 -2.26 7.11
N THR A 129 10.86 -2.91 6.25
CA THR A 129 12.32 -3.02 6.37
C THR A 129 13.00 -2.66 5.04
N GLY A 130 14.30 -2.37 5.09
CA GLY A 130 15.10 -2.01 3.92
C GLY A 130 14.77 -0.60 3.40
N GLY A 131 14.74 -0.44 2.07
CA GLY A 131 14.48 0.84 1.40
C GLY A 131 13.02 1.22 1.27
N TYR A 132 12.13 0.77 2.17
CA TYR A 132 10.70 1.02 2.01
C TYR A 132 10.39 2.51 2.06
N ARG A 133 9.70 3.02 1.04
CA ARG A 133 9.45 4.46 0.85
C ARG A 133 7.99 4.83 0.60
N HIS A 134 7.06 3.88 0.57
CA HIS A 134 5.65 4.23 0.35
C HIS A 134 5.06 4.96 1.57
N PRO A 135 4.04 5.82 1.39
CA PRO A 135 3.38 6.48 2.51
C PRO A 135 2.80 5.49 3.52
N GLU A 136 3.13 5.68 4.80
CA GLU A 136 2.66 4.79 5.87
C GLU A 136 1.13 4.69 5.94
N ALA A 137 0.43 5.79 5.69
CA ALA A 137 -1.04 5.81 5.65
C ALA A 137 -1.62 4.79 4.65
N LEU A 138 -0.98 4.65 3.47
CA LEU A 138 -1.42 3.69 2.45
C LEU A 138 -1.27 2.26 2.97
N LEU A 139 -0.13 1.95 3.59
CA LEU A 139 0.16 0.65 4.18
C LEU A 139 -0.81 0.32 5.32
N ARG A 140 -1.03 1.26 6.25
CA ARG A 140 -1.99 1.14 7.36
C ARG A 140 -3.37 0.75 6.83
N GLY A 141 -3.85 1.44 5.81
CA GLY A 141 -5.15 1.17 5.20
C GLY A 141 -5.21 -0.20 4.53
N ALA A 142 -4.20 -0.54 3.72
CA ALA A 142 -4.14 -1.82 3.05
C ALA A 142 -4.11 -2.99 4.05
N SER A 143 -3.20 -2.96 5.03
CA SER A 143 -3.06 -4.02 6.04
C SER A 143 -4.31 -4.17 6.92
N GLN A 144 -4.98 -3.07 7.26
CA GLN A 144 -6.26 -3.09 7.97
C GLN A 144 -7.33 -3.86 7.18
N GLU A 145 -7.47 -3.59 5.88
CA GLU A 145 -8.46 -4.25 5.05
C GLU A 145 -8.09 -5.71 4.78
N VAL A 146 -6.80 -6.09 4.74
CA VAL A 146 -6.39 -7.51 4.69
C VAL A 146 -7.01 -8.27 5.87
N VAL A 147 -6.80 -7.80 7.10
CA VAL A 147 -7.36 -8.46 8.30
C VAL A 147 -8.89 -8.58 8.23
N ILE A 148 -9.58 -7.53 7.78
CA ILE A 148 -11.04 -7.54 7.63
C ILE A 148 -11.51 -8.58 6.60
N GLN A 149 -10.81 -8.70 5.47
CA GLN A 149 -11.21 -9.63 4.39
C GLN A 149 -10.94 -11.09 4.74
N THR A 150 -9.97 -11.36 5.61
CA THR A 150 -9.48 -12.71 5.90
C THR A 150 -9.80 -13.18 7.32
N SER A 151 -10.73 -12.51 7.99
CA SER A 151 -11.18 -12.86 9.34
C SER A 151 -12.65 -12.51 9.56
N ASP A 152 -13.18 -12.85 10.74
CA ASP A 152 -14.52 -12.43 11.17
C ASP A 152 -14.55 -11.01 11.77
N ALA A 153 -13.43 -10.27 11.75
CA ALA A 153 -13.35 -8.93 12.30
C ALA A 153 -14.18 -7.94 11.48
N SER A 154 -15.10 -7.24 12.14
CA SER A 154 -15.87 -6.14 11.52
C SER A 154 -15.19 -4.78 11.63
N HIS A 155 -14.17 -4.68 12.49
CA HIS A 155 -13.38 -3.49 12.75
C HIS A 155 -11.98 -3.91 13.18
N VAL A 156 -10.99 -3.10 12.81
CA VAL A 156 -9.58 -3.29 13.17
C VAL A 156 -9.05 -1.92 13.58
N ASP A 157 -8.54 -1.80 14.81
CA ASP A 157 -7.86 -0.61 15.30
C ASP A 157 -6.38 -0.64 14.93
N ILE A 158 -5.82 0.55 14.66
CA ILE A 158 -4.40 0.73 14.38
C ILE A 158 -3.77 1.45 15.56
N GLU A 159 -2.79 0.83 16.20
CA GLU A 159 -2.00 1.41 17.27
C GLU A 159 -0.58 1.70 16.77
N GLU A 160 -0.08 2.90 17.03
CA GLU A 160 1.30 3.26 16.69
C GLU A 160 2.28 2.57 17.63
N THR A 161 3.39 2.11 17.10
CA THR A 161 4.46 1.47 17.87
C THR A 161 5.80 1.96 17.36
N GLU A 162 6.82 1.94 18.21
CA GLU A 162 8.15 2.36 17.79
C GLU A 162 8.75 1.31 16.81
N PRO A 163 9.30 1.75 15.66
CA PRO A 163 10.08 0.88 14.79
C PRO A 163 11.33 0.36 15.50
N GLN A 164 11.68 -0.89 15.23
CA GLN A 164 12.98 -1.46 15.61
C GLN A 164 14.11 -0.85 14.77
N PRO A 165 15.39 -0.99 15.17
CA PRO A 165 16.51 -0.30 14.50
C PRO A 165 16.66 -0.56 13.00
N ASP A 166 16.13 -1.66 12.48
CA ASP A 166 16.13 -2.05 11.07
C ASP A 166 14.78 -1.84 10.36
N GLU A 167 13.78 -1.32 11.07
CA GLU A 167 12.45 -1.00 10.54
C GLU A 167 12.34 0.48 10.13
N VAL A 168 11.57 0.76 9.08
CA VAL A 168 11.23 2.12 8.61
C VAL A 168 9.92 2.59 9.24
N HIS A 169 8.88 1.77 9.13
CA HIS A 169 7.58 1.98 9.76
C HIS A 169 7.21 0.77 10.62
N ALA A 170 6.43 1.01 11.68
CA ALA A 170 5.83 -0.05 12.46
C ALA A 170 4.49 0.41 13.07
N PHE A 171 3.51 -0.49 13.08
CA PHE A 171 2.23 -0.30 13.77
C PHE A 171 1.63 -1.66 14.12
N GLU A 172 0.65 -1.66 15.01
CA GLU A 172 -0.09 -2.86 15.40
C GLU A 172 -1.54 -2.76 14.93
N LEU A 173 -2.08 -3.89 14.48
CA LEU A 173 -3.49 -4.08 14.14
C LEU A 173 -4.13 -4.89 15.25
N HIS A 174 -5.25 -4.41 15.78
CA HIS A 174 -5.99 -5.07 16.88
C HIS A 174 -7.46 -5.24 16.51
N TRP A 175 -8.06 -6.38 16.85
CA TRP A 175 -9.50 -6.64 16.62
C TRP A 175 -10.16 -7.51 17.70
#